data_AF-A0A7C6VDB5-F1
#
_entry.id   AF-A0A7C6VDB5-F1
#
_cell.length_a   1.000
_cell.length_b   1.000
_cell.length_c   1.000
_cell.angle_alpha   90.00
_cell.angle_beta   90.00
_cell.angle_gamma   90.00
#
_symmetry.space_group_name_H-M   'P 1'
#
loop_
_entity.id
_entity.type
_entity.pdbx_description
1 polymer ?
#
loop_
_entity_poly.entity_id
_entity_poly.type
_entity_poly.pdbx_seq_one_letter_code
_entity_poly.pdbx_strand_id
1 'polypeptide(L)' 'MKKKQWLAIGLVLVLVLGVLAGCGGTEEPAGGSEEGNGEGEARVLKVGLNAAFPPFEMRDENDQLIGFDVDLMKELGAIM' A
#
# COMPACT_ATOMS: atom_id res chain seq x y z
N MET A 1 48.99 3.53 -6.68
CA MET A 1 48.19 2.53 -5.97
C MET A 1 47.30 3.15 -4.89
N LYS A 2 47.86 3.87 -3.90
CA LYS A 2 47.11 4.47 -2.77
C LYS A 2 45.91 5.35 -3.20
N LYS A 3 46.05 6.23 -4.19
CA LYS A 3 44.97 7.13 -4.67
C LYS A 3 43.76 6.39 -5.29
N LYS A 4 44.03 5.29 -6.01
CA LYS A 4 42.98 4.45 -6.63
C LYS A 4 42.29 3.57 -5.59
N GLN A 5 43.03 3.14 -4.56
CA GLN A 5 42.48 2.41 -3.42
C GLN A 5 41.55 3.30 -2.58
N TRP A 6 41.87 4.58 -2.42
CA TRP A 6 41.00 5.53 -1.70
C TRP A 6 39.72 5.85 -2.48
N LEU A 7 39.81 5.92 -3.81
CA LEU A 7 38.66 6.08 -4.68
C LEU A 7 37.74 4.85 -4.64
N ALA A 8 38.31 3.64 -4.64
CA ALA A 8 37.55 2.39 -4.49
C ALA A 8 36.88 2.26 -3.12
N ILE A 9 37.55 2.67 -2.03
CA ILE A 9 36.97 2.66 -0.68
C ILE A 9 35.81 3.65 -0.57
N GLY A 10 35.93 4.84 -1.17
CA GLY A 10 34.84 5.82 -1.22
C GLY A 10 33.60 5.30 -1.94
N LEU A 11 33.79 4.61 -3.08
CA LEU A 11 32.69 4.02 -3.85
C LEU A 11 31.94 2.93 -3.06
N VAL A 12 32.68 2.06 -2.37
CA VAL A 12 32.10 0.99 -1.54
C VAL A 12 31.33 1.57 -0.35
N LEU A 13 31.84 2.62 0.27
CA LEU A 13 31.16 3.29 1.39
C LEU A 13 29.81 3.88 0.96
N VAL A 14 29.74 4.50 -0.22
CA VAL A 14 28.49 5.03 -0.80
C VAL A 14 27.49 3.91 -1.08
N LEU A 15 27.95 2.77 -1.60
CA LEU A 15 27.12 1.60 -1.85
C LEU A 15 26.53 1.01 -0.55
N VAL A 16 27.35 0.89 0.50
CA VAL A 16 26.90 0.38 1.81
C VAL A 16 25.87 1.33 2.46
N LEU A 17 26.11 2.64 2.40
CA LEU A 17 25.15 3.64 2.88
C LEU A 17 23.84 3.65 2.06
N GLY A 18 23.91 3.40 0.76
CA GLY A 18 22.73 3.26 -0.10
C GLY A 18 21.87 2.02 0.23
N VAL A 19 22.49 0.89 0.57
CA VAL A 19 21.75 -0.32 0.98
C VAL A 19 21.09 -0.15 2.36
N LEU A 20 21.72 0.60 3.26
CA LEU A 20 21.16 0.91 4.60
C LEU A 20 19.95 1.86 4.52
N ALA A 21 19.93 2.81 3.59
CA ALA A 21 18.76 3.67 3.34
C ALA A 21 17.53 2.92 2.80
N GLY A 22 17.71 1.72 2.23
CA GLY A 22 16.61 0.86 1.77
C GLY A 22 16.04 -0.09 2.82
N CYS A 23 16.72 -0.28 3.97
CA CYS A 23 16.33 -1.23 5.01
C CYS A 23 15.72 -0.55 6.26
N GLY A 24 15.71 0.79 6.30
CA GLY A 24 15.16 1.59 7.39
C GLY A 24 14.38 2.80 6.90
N GLY A 25 13.54 2.58 5.88
CA GLY A 25 12.74 3.63 5.23
C GLY A 25 11.95 4.45 6.25
N THR A 26 12.38 5.69 6.46
CA THR A 26 11.44 6.79 6.68
C THR A 26 10.91 7.15 5.31
N GLU A 27 9.60 7.03 5.15
CA GLU A 27 8.87 7.29 3.92
C GLU A 27 9.07 8.75 3.48
N GLU A 28 9.78 8.97 2.37
CA GLU A 28 9.51 10.12 1.50
C GLU A 28 8.63 9.66 0.34
N PRO A 29 7.59 10.43 -0.03
CA PRO A 29 6.44 9.93 -0.77
C PRO A 29 6.77 9.79 -2.25
N ALA A 30 7.25 8.61 -2.63
CA ALA A 30 7.09 8.12 -4.00
C ALA A 30 5.70 7.46 -4.11
N GLY A 31 4.66 8.31 -4.23
CA GLY A 31 3.32 7.87 -4.63
C GLY A 31 2.60 6.95 -3.64
N GLY A 32 1.78 7.56 -2.78
CA GLY A 32 0.62 6.89 -2.21
C GLY A 32 0.83 6.15 -0.89
N SER A 33 0.94 6.92 0.19
CA SER A 33 0.36 6.60 1.51
C SER A 33 0.72 7.75 2.43
N GLU A 34 -0.15 8.77 2.49
CA GLU A 34 -0.13 9.65 3.65
C GLU A 34 -0.64 8.85 4.85
N GLU A 35 0.27 8.44 5.73
CA GLU A 35 0.00 8.29 7.16
C GLU A 35 -0.17 9.70 7.75
N GLY A 36 -1.30 10.32 7.44
CA GLY A 36 -1.74 11.57 8.01
C GLY A 36 -2.66 11.30 9.19
N ASN A 37 -2.14 11.42 10.41
CA ASN A 37 -2.95 11.69 11.61
C ASN A 37 -3.50 13.13 11.54
N GLY A 38 -4.31 13.39 10.53
CA GLY A 38 -5.14 14.57 10.37
C GLY A 38 -6.56 14.09 10.13
N GLU A 39 -7.55 14.86 10.59
CA GLU A 39 -8.94 14.74 10.16
C GLU A 39 -9.02 15.01 8.64
N GLY A 40 -8.54 14.06 7.85
CA GLY A 40 -8.51 14.05 6.41
C GLY A 40 -9.83 13.49 5.91
N GLU A 41 -10.31 14.06 4.79
CA GLU A 41 -11.53 13.62 4.13
C GLU A 41 -11.62 12.09 4.06
N ALA A 42 -12.75 11.53 4.51
CA ALA A 42 -12.97 10.09 4.51
C ALA A 42 -12.66 9.51 3.12
N ARG A 43 -11.67 8.63 3.06
CA ARG A 43 -11.26 7.98 1.81
C ARG A 43 -12.37 7.04 1.37
N VAL A 44 -12.87 7.20 0.15
CA VAL A 44 -13.95 6.36 -0.39
C VAL A 44 -13.36 5.25 -1.25
N LEU A 45 -13.52 4.01 -0.81
CA LEU A 45 -13.22 2.82 -1.61
C LEU A 45 -14.37 2.57 -2.62
N LYS A 46 -14.08 2.71 -3.92
CA LYS A 46 -15.03 2.39 -5.00
C LYS A 46 -14.73 1.00 -5.55
N VAL A 47 -15.72 0.11 -5.52
CA VAL A 47 -15.60 -1.28 -5.97
C VAL A 47 -16.60 -1.56 -7.09
N GLY A 48 -16.13 -2.20 -8.17
CA GLY A 48 -16.97 -2.71 -9.24
C GLY A 48 -17.11 -4.23 -9.12
N LEU A 49 -18.33 -4.74 -9.22
CA LEU A 49 -18.65 -6.16 -9.02
C LEU A 49 -19.94 -6.51 -9.79
N ASN A 50 -20.18 -7.79 -10.06
CA ASN A 50 -21.38 -8.30 -10.72
C ASN A 50 -22.21 -9.14 -9.74
N ALA A 51 -23.30 -8.57 -9.20
CA ALA A 51 -24.14 -9.18 -8.15
C ALA A 51 -25.02 -10.37 -8.62
N ALA A 52 -24.43 -11.33 -9.32
CA ALA A 52 -25.07 -12.49 -9.91
C ALA A 52 -24.29 -13.79 -9.67
N PHE A 53 -23.37 -13.80 -8.69
CA PHE A 53 -22.51 -14.95 -8.40
C PHE A 53 -22.60 -15.40 -6.93
N PRO A 54 -23.69 -16.09 -6.53
CA PRO A 54 -23.81 -16.70 -5.22
C PRO A 54 -22.68 -17.72 -4.92
N PRO A 55 -22.17 -17.81 -3.69
CA PRO A 55 -22.46 -16.97 -2.51
C PRO A 55 -21.48 -15.78 -2.33
N PHE A 56 -20.75 -15.40 -3.38
CA PHE A 56 -19.65 -14.44 -3.31
C PHE A 56 -20.13 -12.99 -3.48
N GLU A 57 -20.98 -12.75 -4.48
CA GLU A 57 -21.55 -11.44 -4.78
C GLU A 57 -22.98 -11.60 -5.32
N MET A 58 -23.97 -11.17 -4.55
CA MET A 58 -25.37 -11.30 -4.94
C MET A 58 -26.26 -10.29 -4.24
N ARG A 59 -27.54 -10.25 -4.64
CA ARG A 59 -28.58 -9.51 -3.93
C ARG A 59 -29.50 -10.45 -3.18
N ASP A 60 -29.92 -10.06 -1.99
CA ASP A 60 -30.93 -10.76 -1.21
C ASP A 60 -32.36 -10.39 -1.65
N GLU A 61 -33.37 -10.91 -0.95
CA GLU A 61 -34.79 -10.63 -1.23
C GLU A 61 -35.18 -9.15 -1.04
N ASN A 62 -34.35 -8.40 -0.31
CA ASN A 62 -34.52 -6.97 -0.04
C ASN A 62 -33.63 -6.10 -0.94
N ASP A 63 -33.09 -6.67 -2.03
CA ASP A 63 -32.18 -6.04 -2.98
C ASP A 63 -30.85 -5.58 -2.35
N GLN A 64 -30.50 -6.08 -1.16
CA GLN A 64 -29.25 -5.75 -0.46
C GLN A 64 -28.08 -6.54 -1.04
N LEU A 65 -26.96 -5.86 -1.25
CA LEU A 65 -25.74 -6.48 -1.74
C LEU A 65 -25.08 -7.29 -0.60
N ILE A 66 -24.95 -8.59 -0.80
CA ILE A 66 -24.43 -9.57 0.16
C ILE A 66 -23.47 -10.57 -0.50
N GLY A 67 -22.70 -11.27 0.32
CA GLY A 67 -21.78 -12.33 -0.10
C GLY A 67 -20.36 -12.08 0.36
N PHE A 68 -19.51 -13.11 0.22
CA PHE A 68 -18.12 -13.06 0.70
C PHE A 68 -17.32 -11.86 0.16
N ASP A 69 -17.41 -11.57 -1.13
CA ASP A 69 -16.66 -10.47 -1.76
C ASP A 69 -17.14 -9.11 -1.22
N VAL A 70 -18.44 -8.99 -0.94
CA VAL A 70 -19.04 -7.79 -0.37
C VAL A 70 -18.55 -7.55 1.06
N ASP A 71 -18.48 -8.61 1.87
CA ASP A 71 -18.02 -8.53 3.24
C ASP A 71 -16.52 -8.19 3.31
N LEU A 72 -15.71 -8.80 2.44
CA LEU A 72 -14.28 -8.49 2.32
C LEU A 72 -14.05 -7.02 1.99
N MET A 73 -14.80 -6.45 1.04
CA MET A 73 -14.64 -5.06 0.63
C MET A 73 -15.13 -4.06 1.68
N LYS A 74 -16.16 -4.41 2.46
CA LYS A 74 -16.60 -3.61 3.61
C LYS A 74 -15.51 -3.52 4.67
N GLU A 75 -14.88 -4.65 4.99
CA GLU A 75 -13.79 -4.69 5.97
C GLU A 75 -12.57 -3.91 5.46
N LEU A 76 -12.21 -4.09 4.18
CA LEU A 76 -11.13 -3.32 3.57
C LEU A 76 -11.40 -1.81 3.61
N GLY A 77 -12.62 -1.39 3.29
CA GLY A 77 -13.02 0.02 3.35
C GLY A 77 -13.05 0.58 4.78
N ALA A 78 -13.26 -0.26 5.79
CA ALA A 78 -13.25 0.15 7.20
C ALA A 78 -11.83 0.39 7.76
N ILE A 79 -10.80 -0.18 7.14
CA ILE A 79 -9.39 -0.04 7.55
C ILE A 79 -8.58 0.95 6.69
N MET A 80 -9.21 1.62 5.71
CA MET A 80 -8.58 2.62 4.82
C MET A 80 -8.74 4.05 5.32
#